data_AF-A0A6G3UIS3-F1
#
_entry.id   AF-A0A6G3UIS3-F1
#
_cell.length_a   1.000
_cell.length_b   1.000
_cell.length_c   1.000
_cell.angle_alpha   90.00
_cell.angle_beta   90.00
_cell.angle_gamma   90.00
#
_symmetry.space_group_name_H-M   'P 1'
#
loop_
_entity.id
_entity.type
_entity.pdbx_description
1 polymer ?
#
loop_
_entity_poly.entity_id
_entity_poly.type
_entity_poly.pdbx_seq_one_letter_code
_entity_poly.pdbx_strand_id
1 'polypeptide(L)'
;PEAARGRLAQLLADRAAGSGGRRGTAPDLTELIPQWLAAANVHGYRAPDSALPALLDAARARTDLRPQTLEFAGPRGLWLAGLNPEWKFALRGASGTALLPSPDDPEAVQRLWEEGLFAERIALLGAVRARDADAARALLAATWKTERAEDRLMFVDSLRTGLSADDEEFLERALADRSRNVRATAAELLSALPGSALARRMADRALSCVSPGLTGDEPFVAVEAPHECDEGMQRDGVVPLPPSGRGERSWWLGQLVEASPLSVWPARFGGRGAEEIVALPVADGWGEELHAAWCRAAVRQRDATWARALLGPPSTPPSNGPGTASLAERAKLLAVLPPAERATWVADFVAAHGLSEAFQLLGVCPVPWARPLGRAVVDALDIARDAGSYPWSFSGVMGLAERCLDPSEADRLEVLTTTPAEPADASPGANGYWSEAFQRLVSTLRLRATMDSELSGSPER
;
A
#
# COMPACT_ATOMS: atom_id res chain seq x y z
N PRO A 1 18.44 24.77 -2.87
CA PRO A 1 19.92 24.83 -2.87
C PRO A 1 20.47 24.80 -4.31
N GLU A 2 21.65 25.39 -4.57
CA GLU A 2 22.22 25.42 -5.94
C GLU A 2 22.66 24.03 -6.40
N ALA A 3 23.32 23.26 -5.52
CA ALA A 3 23.75 21.89 -5.83
C ALA A 3 22.55 20.99 -6.21
N ALA A 4 21.47 21.03 -5.43
CA ALA A 4 20.23 20.31 -5.75
C ALA A 4 19.61 20.75 -7.10
N ARG A 5 19.70 22.04 -7.44
CA ARG A 5 19.25 22.54 -8.76
C ARG A 5 20.10 21.96 -9.89
N GLY A 6 21.42 21.94 -9.73
CA GLY A 6 22.34 21.33 -10.68
C GLY A 6 22.05 19.84 -10.87
N ARG A 7 21.79 19.12 -9.77
CA ARG A 7 21.40 17.71 -9.80
C ARG A 7 20.13 17.47 -10.57
N LEU A 8 19.07 18.24 -10.32
CA LEU A 8 17.82 18.14 -11.07
C LEU A 8 18.06 18.29 -12.59
N ALA A 9 18.87 19.28 -12.98
CA ALA A 9 19.20 19.49 -14.38
C ALA A 9 19.93 18.28 -15.00
N GLN A 10 20.86 17.67 -14.27
CA GLN A 10 21.57 16.47 -14.71
C GLN A 10 20.62 15.27 -14.89
N LEU A 11 19.75 15.02 -13.91
CA LEU A 11 18.77 13.91 -13.96
C LEU A 11 17.82 14.05 -15.15
N LEU A 12 17.38 15.28 -15.45
CA LEU A 12 16.49 15.56 -16.58
C LEU A 12 17.22 15.49 -17.94
N ALA A 13 18.50 15.84 -17.99
CA ALA A 13 19.30 15.82 -19.22
C ALA A 13 19.67 14.39 -19.65
N ASP A 14 20.04 13.51 -18.72
CA ASP A 14 20.44 12.13 -19.01
C ASP A 14 19.32 11.32 -19.69
N ARG A 15 18.07 11.61 -19.32
CA ARG A 15 16.89 11.06 -19.99
C ARG A 15 16.87 11.33 -21.50
N ALA A 16 17.37 12.47 -21.96
CA ALA A 16 17.37 12.82 -23.37
C ALA A 16 18.37 11.97 -24.18
N ALA A 17 19.32 11.29 -23.54
CA ALA A 17 20.38 10.51 -24.19
C ALA A 17 19.98 9.06 -24.55
N GLY A 18 18.86 8.53 -24.03
CA GLY A 18 18.34 7.19 -24.35
C GLY A 18 19.12 6.02 -23.73
N SER A 19 18.47 5.19 -22.92
CA SER A 19 19.10 4.05 -22.21
C SER A 19 19.18 2.75 -23.03
N GLY A 20 19.74 2.82 -24.24
CA GLY A 20 19.82 1.68 -25.17
C GLY A 20 21.02 0.73 -24.98
N GLY A 21 21.81 0.87 -23.92
CA GLY A 21 23.06 0.11 -23.72
C GLY A 21 22.98 -0.99 -22.65
N ARG A 22 23.93 -1.95 -22.71
CA ARG A 22 24.18 -2.91 -21.61
C ARG A 22 24.34 -2.14 -20.30
N ARG A 23 23.58 -2.49 -19.26
CA ARG A 23 23.68 -1.85 -17.94
C ARG A 23 25.08 -2.05 -17.38
N GLY A 24 25.89 -1.00 -17.40
CA GLY A 24 27.23 -1.00 -16.82
C GLY A 24 27.21 -0.80 -15.30
N THR A 25 28.32 -0.26 -14.79
CA THR A 25 28.56 0.05 -13.37
C THR A 25 28.01 1.41 -12.95
N ALA A 26 27.58 2.23 -13.91
CA ALA A 26 27.02 3.56 -13.64
C ALA A 26 25.57 3.48 -13.12
N PRO A 27 25.16 4.37 -12.20
CA PRO A 27 23.77 4.50 -11.75
C PRO A 27 22.82 4.81 -12.91
N ASP A 28 21.58 4.32 -12.82
CA ASP A 28 20.50 4.74 -13.72
C ASP A 28 19.89 6.04 -13.20
N LEU A 29 20.33 7.18 -13.74
CA LEU A 29 19.88 8.51 -13.32
C LEU A 29 18.38 8.71 -13.57
N THR A 30 17.82 8.06 -14.58
CA THR A 30 16.39 8.21 -14.93
C THR A 30 15.51 7.58 -13.85
N GLU A 31 15.97 6.52 -13.19
CA GLU A 31 15.28 5.87 -12.06
C GLU A 31 15.38 6.64 -10.73
N LEU A 32 16.24 7.65 -10.65
CA LEU A 32 16.42 8.48 -9.44
C LEU A 32 15.56 9.75 -9.42
N ILE A 33 14.96 10.14 -10.55
CA ILE A 33 14.05 11.30 -10.64
C ILE A 33 12.90 11.22 -9.62
N PRO A 34 12.15 10.11 -9.47
CA PRO A 34 11.05 10.05 -8.51
C PRO A 34 11.53 10.29 -7.07
N GLN A 35 12.68 9.72 -6.69
CA GLN A 35 13.23 9.88 -5.34
C GLN A 35 13.65 11.32 -5.07
N TRP A 36 14.31 11.95 -6.05
CA TRP A 36 14.69 13.36 -5.95
C TRP A 36 13.46 14.27 -5.76
N LEU A 37 12.40 14.05 -6.55
CA LEU A 37 11.17 14.83 -6.48
C LEU A 37 10.45 14.64 -5.14
N ALA A 38 10.38 13.39 -4.66
CA ALA A 38 9.80 13.08 -3.35
C ALA A 38 10.51 13.84 -2.24
N ALA A 39 11.84 13.77 -2.20
CA ALA A 39 12.65 14.46 -1.19
C ALA A 39 12.50 15.99 -1.31
N ALA A 40 12.50 16.54 -2.53
CA ALA A 40 12.30 17.96 -2.75
C ALA A 40 10.92 18.47 -2.28
N ASN A 41 9.85 17.69 -2.49
CA ASN A 41 8.50 18.01 -2.01
C ASN A 41 8.41 17.98 -0.49
N VAL A 42 9.05 17.00 0.17
CA VAL A 42 9.11 16.92 1.65
C VAL A 42 9.75 18.17 2.25
N HIS A 43 10.78 18.72 1.60
CA HIS A 43 11.40 19.98 2.01
C HIS A 43 10.56 21.23 1.67
N GLY A 44 9.43 21.08 0.97
CA GLY A 44 8.59 22.20 0.54
C GLY A 44 9.25 23.09 -0.51
N TYR A 45 10.21 22.55 -1.28
CA TYR A 45 10.89 23.33 -2.31
C TYR A 45 9.98 23.62 -3.50
N ARG A 46 10.30 24.72 -4.20
CA ARG A 46 9.64 25.13 -5.44
C ARG A 46 10.50 24.80 -6.65
N ALA A 47 9.88 24.25 -7.69
CA ALA A 47 10.55 24.02 -8.97
C ALA A 47 11.15 25.32 -9.56
N PRO A 48 12.42 25.29 -10.02
CA PRO A 48 13.00 26.37 -10.80
C PRO A 48 12.21 26.59 -12.09
N ASP A 49 11.96 27.86 -12.44
CA ASP A 49 11.14 28.21 -13.60
C ASP A 49 11.65 27.60 -14.92
N SER A 50 12.97 27.56 -15.09
CA SER A 50 13.63 27.01 -16.29
C SER A 50 13.54 25.47 -16.37
N ALA A 51 13.29 24.78 -15.26
CA ALA A 51 13.20 23.32 -15.22
C ALA A 51 11.79 22.80 -15.53
N LEU A 52 10.76 23.67 -15.46
CA LEU A 52 9.35 23.29 -15.63
C LEU A 52 9.05 22.57 -16.96
N PRO A 53 9.56 23.03 -18.14
CA PRO A 53 9.30 22.32 -19.39
C PRO A 53 9.85 20.88 -19.39
N ALA A 54 11.10 20.71 -18.94
CA ALA A 54 11.75 19.40 -18.88
C ALA A 54 11.07 18.45 -17.87
N LEU A 55 10.60 18.98 -16.74
CA LEU A 55 9.80 18.24 -15.76
C LEU A 55 8.47 17.76 -16.35
N LEU A 56 7.72 18.65 -17.01
CA LEU A 56 6.45 18.29 -17.66
C LEU A 56 6.65 17.26 -18.77
N ASP A 57 7.74 17.39 -19.55
CA ASP A 57 8.09 16.37 -20.54
C ASP A 57 8.48 15.03 -19.90
N ALA A 58 9.09 15.03 -18.71
CA ALA A 58 9.39 13.81 -17.95
C ALA A 58 8.10 13.11 -17.51
N ALA A 59 7.20 13.85 -16.88
CA ALA A 59 5.90 13.34 -16.48
C ALA A 59 4.99 12.94 -17.68
N ARG A 60 5.21 13.52 -18.86
CA ARG A 60 4.53 13.11 -20.09
C ARG A 60 4.91 11.68 -20.49
N ALA A 61 6.21 11.39 -20.56
CA ALA A 61 6.70 10.09 -21.00
C ALA A 61 6.63 9.01 -19.92
N ARG A 62 6.66 9.39 -18.64
CA ARG A 62 6.64 8.48 -17.50
C ARG A 62 5.47 8.82 -16.58
N THR A 63 4.41 8.02 -16.67
CA THR A 63 3.16 8.24 -15.93
C THR A 63 3.34 8.16 -14.41
N ASP A 64 4.28 7.32 -13.95
CA ASP A 64 4.67 7.16 -12.55
C ASP A 64 5.24 8.46 -11.94
N LEU A 65 5.87 9.32 -12.73
CA LEU A 65 6.44 10.59 -12.26
C LEU A 65 5.39 11.70 -12.08
N ARG A 66 4.19 11.55 -12.64
CA ARG A 66 3.19 12.63 -12.71
C ARG A 66 2.81 13.17 -11.34
N PRO A 67 2.47 12.36 -10.31
CA PRO A 67 2.00 12.91 -9.04
C PRO A 67 3.04 13.84 -8.39
N GLN A 68 4.27 13.34 -8.21
CA GLN A 68 5.35 14.09 -7.58
C GLN A 68 5.81 15.28 -8.43
N THR A 69 5.81 15.14 -9.76
CA THR A 69 6.15 16.24 -10.67
C THR A 69 5.14 17.38 -10.59
N LEU A 70 3.84 17.05 -10.57
CA LEU A 70 2.79 18.07 -10.52
C LEU A 70 2.76 18.80 -9.18
N GLU A 71 2.98 18.07 -8.08
CA GLU A 71 3.17 18.64 -6.75
C GLU A 71 4.37 19.61 -6.74
N PHE A 72 5.53 19.19 -7.25
CA PHE A 72 6.75 20.00 -7.27
C PHE A 72 6.64 21.22 -8.20
N ALA A 73 5.99 21.05 -9.36
CA ALA A 73 5.80 22.10 -10.36
C ALA A 73 4.81 23.17 -9.90
N GLY A 74 3.84 22.79 -9.06
CA GLY A 74 2.87 23.67 -8.43
C GLY A 74 2.03 24.48 -9.42
N PRO A 75 1.42 25.60 -8.98
CA PRO A 75 0.49 26.39 -9.79
C PRO A 75 1.12 26.90 -11.10
N ARG A 76 2.42 27.20 -11.11
CA ARG A 76 3.11 27.70 -12.30
C ARG A 76 3.30 26.61 -13.36
N GLY A 77 3.58 25.38 -12.95
CA GLY A 77 3.61 24.23 -13.85
C GLY A 77 2.26 23.96 -14.49
N LEU A 78 1.18 24.09 -13.72
CA LEU A 78 -0.19 23.96 -14.23
C LEU A 78 -0.57 25.07 -15.21
N TRP A 79 -0.24 26.33 -14.89
CA TRP A 79 -0.40 27.45 -15.80
C TRP A 79 0.34 27.20 -17.12
N LEU A 80 1.60 26.74 -17.05
CA LEU A 80 2.41 26.45 -18.22
C LEU A 80 1.82 25.30 -19.05
N ALA A 81 1.28 24.26 -18.39
CA ALA A 81 0.58 23.16 -19.06
C ALA A 81 -0.69 23.63 -19.80
N GLY A 82 -1.35 24.69 -19.31
CA GLY A 82 -2.46 25.35 -20.01
C GLY A 82 -2.09 25.93 -21.38
N LEU A 83 -0.81 26.24 -21.60
CA LEU A 83 -0.32 26.85 -22.84
C LEU A 83 0.18 25.84 -23.88
N ASN A 84 0.35 24.55 -23.51
CA ASN A 84 0.89 23.53 -24.40
C ASN A 84 -0.01 22.27 -24.43
N PRO A 85 -0.62 21.92 -25.58
CA PRO A 85 -1.49 20.75 -25.71
C PRO A 85 -0.85 19.41 -25.30
N GLU A 86 0.47 19.26 -25.44
CA GLU A 86 1.20 18.04 -25.08
C GLU A 86 1.19 17.76 -23.57
N TRP A 87 0.96 18.79 -22.75
CA TRP A 87 0.95 18.70 -21.29
C TRP A 87 -0.47 18.65 -20.70
N LYS A 88 -1.51 18.41 -21.53
CA LYS A 88 -2.91 18.27 -21.07
C LYS A 88 -3.10 17.24 -19.95
N PHE A 89 -2.23 16.23 -19.84
CA PHE A 89 -2.28 15.26 -18.73
C PHE A 89 -2.13 15.95 -17.36
N ALA A 90 -1.33 17.02 -17.28
CA ALA A 90 -1.11 17.78 -16.05
C ALA A 90 -2.41 18.40 -15.56
N LEU A 91 -3.25 18.86 -16.49
CA LEU A 91 -4.55 19.46 -16.20
C LEU A 91 -5.62 18.42 -15.83
N ARG A 92 -5.51 17.18 -16.34
CA ARG A 92 -6.41 16.07 -15.99
C ARG A 92 -6.13 15.52 -14.59
N GLY A 93 -4.86 15.48 -14.17
CA GLY A 93 -4.46 15.14 -12.80
C GLY A 93 -4.66 16.30 -11.83
N ALA A 94 -4.60 17.54 -12.32
CA ALA A 94 -4.89 18.75 -11.57
C ALA A 94 -6.37 19.11 -11.49
N SER A 95 -7.29 18.27 -11.95
CA SER A 95 -8.71 18.45 -11.62
C SER A 95 -9.00 18.34 -10.11
N GLY A 96 -8.00 17.97 -9.28
CA GLY A 96 -8.02 18.16 -7.84
C GLY A 96 -7.10 19.26 -7.29
N THR A 97 -6.37 19.99 -8.15
CA THR A 97 -5.47 21.09 -7.80
C THR A 97 -5.65 22.33 -8.69
N ALA A 98 -6.80 22.49 -9.34
CA ALA A 98 -7.38 23.82 -9.48
C ALA A 98 -7.30 24.46 -8.10
N LEU A 99 -6.87 25.72 -7.99
CA LEU A 99 -6.64 26.44 -6.73
C LEU A 99 -7.81 26.18 -5.76
N LEU A 100 -7.69 25.15 -4.92
CA LEU A 100 -8.74 24.81 -3.98
C LEU A 100 -8.82 25.99 -3.02
N PRO A 101 -10.02 26.46 -2.69
CA PRO A 101 -10.15 27.47 -1.66
C PRO A 101 -9.52 26.96 -0.37
N SER A 102 -9.03 27.88 0.46
CA SER A 102 -8.63 27.52 1.81
C SER A 102 -9.81 26.84 2.50
N PRO A 103 -9.63 25.70 3.18
CA PRO A 103 -10.68 25.11 4.01
C PRO A 103 -11.19 26.07 5.10
N ASP A 104 -10.40 27.08 5.47
CA ASP A 104 -10.79 28.13 6.43
C ASP A 104 -11.60 29.28 5.78
N ASP A 105 -11.97 29.20 4.50
CA ASP A 105 -12.85 30.15 3.79
C ASP A 105 -14.18 29.48 3.43
N PRO A 106 -15.20 29.53 4.32
CA PRO A 106 -16.47 28.83 4.12
C PRO A 106 -17.24 29.29 2.87
N GLU A 107 -17.13 30.56 2.49
CA GLU A 107 -17.83 31.10 1.32
C GLU A 107 -17.21 30.58 0.02
N ALA A 108 -15.88 30.50 -0.05
CA ALA A 108 -15.21 29.94 -1.22
C ALA A 108 -15.37 28.42 -1.30
N VAL A 109 -15.36 27.72 -0.16
CA VAL A 109 -15.70 26.28 -0.07
C VAL A 109 -17.12 26.04 -0.59
N GLN A 110 -18.11 26.80 -0.11
CA GLN A 110 -19.50 26.61 -0.53
C GLN A 110 -19.69 26.89 -2.03
N ARG A 111 -19.10 27.97 -2.56
CA ARG A 111 -19.16 28.28 -3.99
C ARG A 111 -18.58 27.16 -4.85
N LEU A 112 -17.40 26.65 -4.50
CA LEU A 112 -16.80 25.53 -5.24
C LEU A 112 -17.62 24.24 -5.09
N TRP A 113 -18.24 24.02 -3.93
CA TRP A 113 -19.12 22.86 -3.72
C TRP A 113 -20.37 22.88 -4.60
N GLU A 114 -20.98 24.05 -4.80
CA GLU A 114 -22.21 24.24 -5.57
C GLU A 114 -21.96 24.35 -7.09
N GLU A 115 -20.93 25.08 -7.49
CA GLU A 115 -20.68 25.45 -8.90
C GLU A 115 -19.57 24.60 -9.54
N GLY A 116 -18.74 23.96 -8.72
CA GLY A 116 -17.56 23.24 -9.17
C GLY A 116 -17.87 21.95 -9.92
N LEU A 117 -16.92 21.55 -10.75
CA LEU A 117 -16.94 20.26 -11.42
C LEU A 117 -16.84 19.13 -10.39
N PHE A 118 -17.37 17.97 -10.72
CA PHE A 118 -17.36 16.81 -9.82
C PHE A 118 -15.97 16.45 -9.26
N ALA A 119 -14.93 16.50 -10.09
CA ALA A 119 -13.56 16.24 -9.65
C ALA A 119 -13.04 17.29 -8.64
N GLU A 120 -13.42 18.57 -8.84
CA GLU A 120 -13.07 19.65 -7.92
C GLU A 120 -13.80 19.48 -6.59
N ARG A 121 -15.06 19.04 -6.62
CA ARG A 121 -15.85 18.72 -5.42
C ARG A 121 -15.25 17.56 -4.61
N ILE A 122 -14.79 16.49 -5.27
CA ILE A 122 -14.11 15.37 -4.60
C ILE A 122 -12.81 15.83 -3.93
N ALA A 123 -12.02 16.63 -4.63
CA ALA A 123 -10.77 17.16 -4.09
C ALA A 123 -11.00 18.15 -2.94
N LEU A 124 -11.98 19.05 -3.09
CA LEU A 124 -12.42 19.97 -2.04
C LEU A 124 -12.86 19.20 -0.80
N LEU A 125 -13.72 18.18 -0.97
CA LEU A 125 -14.20 17.37 0.15
C LEU A 125 -13.06 16.68 0.89
N GLY A 126 -12.07 16.15 0.15
CA GLY A 126 -10.86 15.58 0.75
C GLY A 126 -10.05 16.63 1.54
N ALA A 127 -9.89 17.83 1.00
CA ALA A 127 -9.17 18.92 1.66
C ALA A 127 -9.89 19.43 2.92
N VAL A 128 -11.22 19.65 2.84
CA VAL A 128 -12.03 20.03 3.99
C VAL A 128 -11.99 18.93 5.05
N ARG A 129 -12.17 17.66 4.67
CA ARG A 129 -12.17 16.53 5.61
C ARG A 129 -10.84 16.34 6.35
N ALA A 130 -9.72 16.59 5.70
CA ALA A 130 -8.40 16.53 6.33
C ALA A 130 -8.24 17.60 7.44
N ARG A 131 -9.01 18.68 7.38
CA ARG A 131 -9.01 19.79 8.34
C ARG A 131 -10.13 19.66 9.39
N ASP A 132 -11.34 19.40 8.94
CA ASP A 132 -12.58 19.33 9.70
C ASP A 132 -13.52 18.28 9.06
N ALA A 133 -13.56 17.10 9.69
CA ALA A 133 -14.38 15.99 9.21
C ALA A 133 -15.89 16.25 9.37
N ASP A 134 -16.30 17.05 10.35
CA ASP A 134 -17.70 17.42 10.57
C ASP A 134 -18.20 18.35 9.47
N ALA A 135 -17.41 19.37 9.11
CA ALA A 135 -17.73 20.27 8.01
C ALA A 135 -17.86 19.50 6.67
N ALA A 136 -16.96 18.55 6.41
CA ALA A 136 -17.04 17.70 5.23
C ALA A 136 -18.31 16.83 5.21
N ARG A 137 -18.68 16.22 6.34
CA ARG A 137 -19.94 15.46 6.46
C ARG A 137 -21.16 16.35 6.25
N ALA A 138 -21.14 17.59 6.75
CA ALA A 138 -22.23 18.54 6.57
C ALA A 138 -22.42 18.92 5.08
N LEU A 139 -21.33 19.18 4.35
CA LEU A 139 -21.36 19.42 2.90
C LEU A 139 -22.01 18.26 2.14
N LEU A 140 -21.59 17.02 2.45
CA LEU A 140 -22.17 15.81 1.86
C LEU A 140 -23.67 15.68 2.18
N ALA A 141 -24.03 15.82 3.45
CA ALA A 141 -25.41 15.65 3.90
C ALA A 141 -26.36 16.66 3.24
N ALA A 142 -25.89 17.89 2.98
CA ALA A 142 -26.68 18.96 2.38
C ALA A 142 -27.14 18.64 0.95
N THR A 143 -26.30 18.01 0.13
CA THR A 143 -26.61 17.73 -1.29
C THR A 143 -26.90 16.25 -1.58
N TRP A 144 -26.77 15.37 -0.59
CA TRP A 144 -26.89 13.91 -0.76
C TRP A 144 -28.11 13.46 -1.58
N LYS A 145 -29.29 14.05 -1.32
CA LYS A 145 -30.54 13.64 -1.99
C LYS A 145 -30.61 14.06 -3.47
N THR A 146 -29.84 15.07 -3.87
CA THR A 146 -29.83 15.61 -5.24
C THR A 146 -28.72 15.02 -6.11
N GLU A 147 -27.68 14.44 -5.50
CA GLU A 147 -26.58 13.80 -6.22
C GLU A 147 -27.02 12.58 -7.05
N ARG A 148 -26.31 12.28 -8.13
CA ARG A 148 -26.50 11.04 -8.90
C ARG A 148 -25.89 9.86 -8.16
N ALA A 149 -26.32 8.65 -8.50
CA ALA A 149 -25.86 7.43 -7.81
C ALA A 149 -24.34 7.20 -7.94
N GLU A 150 -23.74 7.55 -9.08
CA GLU A 150 -22.29 7.45 -9.32
C GLU A 150 -21.52 8.45 -8.46
N ASP A 151 -21.99 9.70 -8.40
CA ASP A 151 -21.37 10.74 -7.58
C ASP A 151 -21.44 10.39 -6.09
N ARG A 152 -22.60 9.90 -5.63
CA ARG A 152 -22.80 9.41 -4.26
C ARG A 152 -21.83 8.29 -3.88
N LEU A 153 -21.59 7.35 -4.79
CA LEU A 153 -20.65 6.25 -4.56
C LEU A 153 -19.25 6.78 -4.28
N MET A 154 -18.77 7.70 -5.13
CA MET A 154 -17.45 8.31 -5.00
C MET A 154 -17.34 9.18 -3.75
N PHE A 155 -18.40 9.91 -3.39
CA PHE A 155 -18.46 10.70 -2.17
C PHE A 155 -18.41 9.84 -0.91
N VAL A 156 -19.14 8.72 -0.87
CA VAL A 156 -19.07 7.77 0.25
C VAL A 156 -17.67 7.14 0.32
N ASP A 157 -17.10 6.72 -0.80
CA ASP A 157 -15.75 6.13 -0.81
C ASP A 157 -14.68 7.12 -0.28
N SER A 158 -14.88 8.43 -0.50
CA SER A 158 -13.98 9.46 0.04
C SER A 158 -13.89 9.49 1.57
N LEU A 159 -14.93 9.01 2.29
CA LEU A 159 -14.95 8.95 3.76
C LEU A 159 -13.97 7.93 4.34
N ARG A 160 -13.46 7.01 3.52
CA ARG A 160 -12.44 6.02 3.89
C ARG A 160 -11.21 6.68 4.51
N THR A 161 -10.80 7.83 3.98
CA THR A 161 -9.72 8.64 4.55
C THR A 161 -10.24 9.33 5.81
N GLY A 162 -9.62 9.08 6.96
CA GLY A 162 -10.05 9.68 8.23
C GLY A 162 -11.38 9.15 8.77
N LEU A 163 -11.80 7.96 8.35
CA LEU A 163 -13.02 7.30 8.84
C LEU A 163 -13.05 7.25 10.38
N SER A 164 -14.15 7.73 10.98
CA SER A 164 -14.35 7.75 12.44
C SER A 164 -15.75 7.27 12.82
N ALA A 165 -15.97 7.01 14.12
CA ALA A 165 -17.27 6.63 14.65
C ALA A 165 -18.37 7.67 14.36
N ASP A 166 -18.00 8.94 14.25
CA ASP A 166 -18.93 10.03 13.95
C ASP A 166 -19.48 9.97 12.51
N ASP A 167 -18.86 9.16 11.62
CA ASP A 167 -19.39 8.92 10.27
C ASP A 167 -20.58 7.93 10.29
N GLU A 168 -20.81 7.21 11.39
CA GLU A 168 -21.77 6.10 11.47
C GLU A 168 -23.18 6.53 11.09
N GLU A 169 -23.68 7.66 11.59
CA GLU A 169 -25.04 8.12 11.31
C GLU A 169 -25.26 8.43 9.82
N PHE A 170 -24.25 8.99 9.16
CA PHE A 170 -24.32 9.24 7.72
C PHE A 170 -24.24 7.94 6.93
N LEU A 171 -23.35 7.02 7.32
CA LEU A 171 -23.18 5.74 6.64
C LEU A 171 -24.39 4.81 6.80
N GLU A 172 -25.06 4.80 7.95
CA GLU A 172 -26.32 4.06 8.15
C GLU A 172 -27.45 4.61 7.24
N ARG A 173 -27.47 5.93 6.98
CA ARG A 173 -28.36 6.50 5.96
C ARG A 173 -27.97 6.06 4.54
N ALA A 174 -26.67 6.00 4.23
CA ALA A 174 -26.17 5.53 2.94
C ALA A 174 -26.38 4.02 2.73
N LEU A 175 -26.42 3.23 3.81
CA LEU A 175 -26.76 1.80 3.79
C LEU A 175 -28.21 1.56 3.32
N ALA A 176 -29.09 2.55 3.43
CA ALA A 176 -30.45 2.52 2.91
C ALA A 176 -30.59 3.11 1.49
N ASP A 177 -29.48 3.44 0.80
CA ASP A 177 -29.54 4.06 -0.53
C ASP A 177 -30.16 3.12 -1.58
N ARG A 178 -30.84 3.69 -2.58
CA ARG A 178 -31.39 2.93 -3.72
C ARG A 178 -30.32 2.20 -4.55
N SER A 179 -29.11 2.75 -4.64
CA SER A 179 -27.99 2.20 -5.40
C SER A 179 -27.32 1.06 -4.63
N ARG A 180 -27.24 -0.13 -5.25
CA ARG A 180 -26.54 -1.28 -4.66
C ARG A 180 -25.08 -0.97 -4.34
N ASN A 181 -24.38 -0.25 -5.21
CA ASN A 181 -22.96 0.05 -5.02
C ASN A 181 -22.75 1.01 -3.85
N VAL A 182 -23.63 2.01 -3.68
CA VAL A 182 -23.58 2.93 -2.53
C VAL A 182 -23.81 2.17 -1.22
N ARG A 183 -24.80 1.28 -1.18
CA ARG A 183 -25.05 0.43 0.00
C ARG A 183 -23.86 -0.46 0.33
N ALA A 184 -23.25 -1.09 -0.68
CA ALA A 184 -22.11 -1.96 -0.50
C ALA A 184 -20.90 -1.21 0.07
N THR A 185 -20.56 -0.03 -0.46
CA THR A 185 -19.47 0.79 0.08
C THR A 185 -19.80 1.30 1.49
N ALA A 186 -21.04 1.69 1.77
CA ALA A 186 -21.46 2.07 3.11
C ALA A 186 -21.32 0.91 4.12
N ALA A 187 -21.75 -0.29 3.76
CA ALA A 187 -21.61 -1.49 4.58
C ALA A 187 -20.13 -1.83 4.84
N GLU A 188 -19.28 -1.71 3.82
CA GLU A 188 -17.83 -1.92 3.94
C GLU A 188 -17.19 -0.94 4.93
N LEU A 189 -17.53 0.35 4.85
CA LEU A 189 -17.02 1.38 5.76
C LEU A 189 -17.55 1.19 7.19
N LEU A 190 -18.84 0.86 7.35
CA LEU A 190 -19.40 0.53 8.67
C LEU A 190 -18.73 -0.70 9.28
N SER A 191 -18.40 -1.72 8.47
CA SER A 191 -17.67 -2.91 8.92
C SER A 191 -16.22 -2.62 9.31
N ALA A 192 -15.65 -1.51 8.84
CA ALA A 192 -14.33 -1.03 9.25
C ALA A 192 -14.36 -0.26 10.59
N LEU A 193 -15.56 0.02 11.12
CA LEU A 193 -15.77 0.64 12.42
C LEU A 193 -16.23 -0.44 13.43
N PRO A 194 -15.34 -0.98 14.28
CA PRO A 194 -15.68 -2.06 15.21
C PRO A 194 -16.85 -1.74 16.16
N GLY A 195 -17.05 -0.46 16.47
CA GLY A 195 -18.13 0.04 17.32
C GLY A 195 -19.46 0.28 16.61
N SER A 196 -19.56 0.08 15.29
CA SER A 196 -20.79 0.39 14.56
C SER A 196 -21.91 -0.61 14.84
N ALA A 197 -23.15 -0.17 14.67
CA ALA A 197 -24.33 -1.01 14.80
C ALA A 197 -24.31 -2.16 13.79
N LEU A 198 -23.88 -1.91 12.55
CA LEU A 198 -23.71 -2.97 11.54
C LEU A 198 -22.68 -4.00 12.00
N ALA A 199 -21.50 -3.57 12.47
CA ALA A 199 -20.45 -4.48 12.90
C ALA A 199 -20.90 -5.35 14.09
N ARG A 200 -21.69 -4.80 15.02
CA ARG A 200 -22.35 -5.59 16.09
C ARG A 200 -23.31 -6.65 15.52
N ARG A 201 -24.19 -6.26 14.59
CA ARG A 201 -25.13 -7.21 13.94
C ARG A 201 -24.40 -8.30 13.14
N MET A 202 -23.22 -7.99 12.58
CA MET A 202 -22.37 -8.98 11.90
C MET A 202 -21.74 -9.93 12.91
N ALA A 203 -21.20 -9.41 14.02
CA ALA A 203 -20.68 -10.23 15.11
C ALA A 203 -21.71 -11.21 15.65
N ASP A 204 -22.93 -10.76 15.95
CA ASP A 204 -23.98 -11.65 16.48
C ASP A 204 -24.24 -12.84 15.56
N ARG A 205 -24.28 -12.60 14.23
CA ARG A 205 -24.43 -13.66 13.22
C ARG A 205 -23.18 -14.54 13.14
N ALA A 206 -21.98 -13.96 13.10
CA ALA A 206 -20.74 -14.73 13.02
C ALA A 206 -20.51 -15.61 14.26
N LEU A 207 -20.87 -15.12 15.45
CA LEU A 207 -20.76 -15.86 16.72
C LEU A 207 -21.77 -17.02 16.83
N SER A 208 -22.90 -16.93 16.14
CA SER A 208 -23.82 -18.07 15.98
C SER A 208 -23.27 -19.14 15.03
N CYS A 209 -22.42 -18.76 14.08
CA CYS A 209 -21.80 -19.68 13.12
C CYS A 209 -20.50 -20.30 13.64
N VAL A 210 -19.74 -19.57 14.44
CA VAL A 210 -18.39 -19.97 14.86
C VAL A 210 -18.35 -20.11 16.38
N SER A 211 -18.03 -21.32 16.84
CA SER A 211 -18.12 -21.69 18.25
C SER A 211 -16.92 -22.52 18.71
N PRO A 212 -16.52 -22.42 19.99
CA PRO A 212 -15.56 -23.35 20.54
C PRO A 212 -16.18 -24.74 20.68
N GLY A 213 -15.44 -25.77 20.25
CA GLY A 213 -15.76 -27.18 20.47
C GLY A 213 -14.68 -27.87 21.30
N LEU A 214 -15.01 -29.04 21.83
CA LEU A 214 -14.08 -29.93 22.53
C LEU A 214 -14.25 -31.35 21.99
N THR A 215 -13.15 -31.98 21.58
CA THR A 215 -13.09 -33.41 21.28
C THR A 215 -12.28 -34.07 22.39
N GLY A 216 -12.97 -34.60 23.41
CA GLY A 216 -12.30 -34.91 24.69
C GLY A 216 -11.86 -33.61 25.38
N ASP A 217 -10.57 -33.50 25.69
CA ASP A 217 -9.96 -32.29 26.27
C ASP A 217 -9.30 -31.37 25.20
N GLU A 218 -9.32 -31.76 23.92
CA GLU A 218 -8.68 -30.98 22.84
C GLU A 218 -9.63 -29.90 22.29
N PRO A 219 -9.26 -28.61 22.35
CA PRO A 219 -10.08 -27.52 21.83
C PRO A 219 -9.99 -27.41 20.31
N PHE A 220 -11.12 -27.13 19.67
CA PHE A 220 -11.21 -26.87 18.23
C PHE A 220 -12.26 -25.79 17.92
N VAL A 221 -12.29 -25.32 16.68
CA VAL A 221 -13.31 -24.38 16.17
C VAL A 221 -14.36 -25.17 15.41
N ALA A 222 -15.58 -25.18 15.94
CA ALA A 222 -16.76 -25.71 15.27
C ALA A 222 -17.44 -24.60 14.44
N VAL A 223 -17.81 -24.94 13.20
CA VAL A 223 -18.42 -24.00 12.25
C VAL A 223 -19.75 -24.56 11.75
N GLU A 224 -20.84 -23.85 12.02
CA GLU A 224 -22.14 -24.05 11.39
C GLU A 224 -22.43 -22.86 10.48
N ALA A 225 -22.09 -22.99 9.20
CA ALA A 225 -22.29 -21.91 8.24
C ALA A 225 -23.79 -21.60 8.03
N PRO A 226 -24.17 -20.38 7.64
CA PRO A 226 -25.57 -20.01 7.42
C PRO A 226 -26.26 -20.93 6.39
N HIS A 227 -27.54 -21.25 6.60
CA HIS A 227 -28.34 -22.04 5.65
C HIS A 227 -28.98 -21.19 4.55
N GLU A 228 -29.15 -19.89 4.79
CA GLU A 228 -29.71 -18.93 3.85
C GLU A 228 -29.09 -17.54 4.05
N CYS A 229 -29.30 -16.65 3.07
CA CYS A 229 -28.98 -15.23 3.17
C CYS A 229 -30.28 -14.42 3.26
N ASP A 230 -30.69 -14.11 4.49
CA ASP A 230 -31.93 -13.40 4.78
C ASP A 230 -31.92 -11.93 4.31
N GLU A 231 -33.08 -11.27 4.34
CA GLU A 231 -33.21 -9.85 3.93
C GLU A 231 -32.39 -8.91 4.83
N GLY A 232 -32.19 -9.25 6.10
CA GLY A 232 -31.38 -8.48 7.03
C GLY A 232 -29.89 -8.55 6.70
N MET A 233 -29.40 -9.72 6.31
CA MET A 233 -28.04 -9.94 5.82
C MET A 233 -27.82 -9.13 4.54
N GLN A 234 -28.75 -9.18 3.58
CA GLN A 234 -28.67 -8.41 2.34
C GLN A 234 -28.70 -6.90 2.59
N ARG A 235 -29.52 -6.44 3.55
CA ARG A 235 -29.55 -5.04 3.99
C ARG A 235 -28.20 -4.62 4.58
N ASP A 236 -27.57 -5.48 5.37
CA ASP A 236 -26.26 -5.25 6.00
C ASP A 236 -25.08 -5.47 5.03
N GLY A 237 -25.34 -5.64 3.73
CA GLY A 237 -24.33 -5.69 2.68
C GLY A 237 -23.82 -7.09 2.32
N VAL A 238 -24.39 -8.15 2.88
CA VAL A 238 -24.07 -9.53 2.47
C VAL A 238 -24.61 -9.79 1.07
N VAL A 239 -23.70 -10.14 0.16
CA VAL A 239 -24.05 -10.49 -1.21
C VAL A 239 -24.58 -11.92 -1.24
N PRO A 240 -25.81 -12.17 -1.75
CA PRO A 240 -26.41 -13.50 -1.72
C PRO A 240 -25.76 -14.46 -2.72
N LEU A 241 -25.45 -13.99 -3.93
CA LEU A 241 -24.91 -14.85 -5.00
C LEU A 241 -23.37 -14.92 -4.91
N PRO A 242 -22.79 -16.12 -4.75
CA PRO A 242 -21.33 -16.27 -4.75
C PRO A 242 -20.76 -16.12 -6.18
N PRO A 243 -19.46 -15.79 -6.29
CA PRO A 243 -18.72 -15.97 -7.53
C PRO A 243 -18.70 -17.45 -7.99
N SER A 244 -18.54 -17.67 -9.30
CA SER A 244 -18.45 -19.02 -9.88
C SER A 244 -17.41 -19.88 -9.18
N GLY A 245 -17.78 -21.12 -8.83
CA GLY A 245 -16.88 -22.09 -8.19
C GLY A 245 -16.77 -22.00 -6.67
N ARG A 246 -17.50 -21.07 -6.02
CA ARG A 246 -17.58 -20.97 -4.56
C ARG A 246 -18.95 -21.42 -4.05
N GLY A 247 -18.97 -22.23 -2.99
CA GLY A 247 -20.20 -22.65 -2.33
C GLY A 247 -20.89 -21.50 -1.58
N GLU A 248 -22.22 -21.45 -1.64
CA GLU A 248 -23.05 -20.38 -1.04
C GLU A 248 -22.81 -20.24 0.47
N ARG A 249 -22.85 -21.35 1.21
CA ARG A 249 -22.64 -21.36 2.67
C ARG A 249 -21.29 -20.77 3.09
N SER A 250 -20.24 -21.14 2.36
CA SER A 250 -18.88 -20.63 2.56
C SER A 250 -18.78 -19.13 2.24
N TRP A 251 -19.42 -18.71 1.16
CA TRP A 251 -19.50 -17.31 0.77
C TRP A 251 -20.21 -16.42 1.81
N TRP A 252 -21.31 -16.88 2.38
CA TRP A 252 -22.02 -16.12 3.42
C TRP A 252 -21.24 -16.11 4.74
N LEU A 253 -20.70 -17.26 5.17
CA LEU A 253 -19.86 -17.34 6.37
C LEU A 253 -18.68 -16.37 6.27
N GLY A 254 -17.96 -16.41 5.15
CA GLY A 254 -16.80 -15.55 4.91
C GLY A 254 -17.13 -14.07 5.05
N GLN A 255 -18.26 -13.62 4.49
CA GLN A 255 -18.71 -12.24 4.58
C GLN A 255 -19.09 -11.83 6.02
N LEU A 256 -19.78 -12.70 6.75
CA LEU A 256 -20.16 -12.44 8.15
C LEU A 256 -18.93 -12.30 9.05
N VAL A 257 -17.99 -13.24 8.95
CA VAL A 257 -16.74 -13.22 9.74
C VAL A 257 -15.89 -12.01 9.37
N GLU A 258 -15.77 -11.71 8.08
CA GLU A 258 -15.00 -10.57 7.58
C GLU A 258 -15.57 -9.22 8.05
N ALA A 259 -16.89 -9.11 8.17
CA ALA A 259 -17.58 -7.90 8.62
C ALA A 259 -17.69 -7.79 10.16
N SER A 260 -17.24 -8.80 10.90
CA SER A 260 -17.32 -8.83 12.36
C SER A 260 -16.09 -8.19 13.03
N PRO A 261 -16.27 -7.38 14.09
CA PRO A 261 -15.17 -6.88 14.91
C PRO A 261 -14.30 -8.01 15.44
N LEU A 262 -12.98 -7.93 15.24
CA LEU A 262 -12.07 -8.99 15.70
C LEU A 262 -12.00 -9.12 17.23
N SER A 263 -12.38 -8.06 17.94
CA SER A 263 -12.44 -7.99 19.40
C SER A 263 -13.46 -8.96 20.04
N VAL A 264 -14.41 -9.50 19.27
CA VAL A 264 -15.43 -10.43 19.81
C VAL A 264 -14.88 -11.84 20.02
N TRP A 265 -13.85 -12.22 19.26
CA TRP A 265 -13.34 -13.59 19.25
C TRP A 265 -12.64 -14.01 20.55
N PRO A 266 -11.78 -13.19 21.20
CA PRO A 266 -11.23 -13.53 22.51
C PRO A 266 -12.30 -13.90 23.53
N ALA A 267 -13.35 -13.09 23.65
CA ALA A 267 -14.46 -13.39 24.56
C ALA A 267 -15.19 -14.69 24.17
N ARG A 268 -15.41 -14.92 22.88
CA ARG A 268 -16.05 -16.14 22.36
C ARG A 268 -15.25 -17.41 22.69
N PHE A 269 -13.92 -17.32 22.68
CA PHE A 269 -13.00 -18.44 22.88
C PHE A 269 -12.38 -18.47 24.29
N GLY A 270 -13.07 -17.91 25.30
CA GLY A 270 -12.69 -18.06 26.70
C GLY A 270 -11.49 -17.19 27.14
N GLY A 271 -11.30 -16.04 26.50
CA GLY A 271 -10.21 -15.10 26.78
C GLY A 271 -8.91 -15.40 26.03
N ARG A 272 -8.89 -16.38 25.13
CA ARG A 272 -7.73 -16.72 24.31
C ARG A 272 -7.25 -15.54 23.47
N GLY A 273 -5.93 -15.45 23.31
CA GLY A 273 -5.31 -14.49 22.40
C GLY A 273 -5.53 -14.85 20.93
N ALA A 274 -5.29 -13.91 20.02
CA ALA A 274 -5.46 -14.13 18.58
C ALA A 274 -4.62 -15.31 18.06
N GLU A 275 -3.36 -15.44 18.51
CA GLU A 275 -2.48 -16.55 18.12
C GLU A 275 -3.03 -17.91 18.56
N GLU A 276 -3.52 -18.00 19.80
CA GLU A 276 -4.11 -19.22 20.33
C GLU A 276 -5.38 -19.61 19.59
N ILE A 277 -6.20 -18.64 19.18
CA ILE A 277 -7.44 -18.87 18.40
C ILE A 277 -7.11 -19.35 17.00
N VAL A 278 -6.17 -18.68 16.31
CA VAL A 278 -5.75 -19.01 14.95
C VAL A 278 -5.05 -20.39 14.88
N ALA A 279 -4.41 -20.82 15.98
CA ALA A 279 -3.77 -22.13 16.07
C ALA A 279 -4.76 -23.28 16.33
N LEU A 280 -6.03 -23.01 16.66
CA LEU A 280 -7.01 -24.07 16.91
C LEU A 280 -7.32 -24.84 15.61
N PRO A 281 -7.41 -26.18 15.65
CA PRO A 281 -7.96 -26.94 14.54
C PRO A 281 -9.36 -26.47 14.20
N VAL A 282 -9.67 -26.33 12.91
CA VAL A 282 -11.01 -25.96 12.43
C VAL A 282 -11.68 -27.17 11.83
N ALA A 283 -12.87 -27.52 12.31
CA ALA A 283 -13.61 -28.69 11.88
C ALA A 283 -14.08 -28.61 10.42
N ASP A 284 -14.39 -29.78 9.84
CA ASP A 284 -15.12 -29.96 8.57
C ASP A 284 -14.56 -29.21 7.35
N GLY A 285 -13.26 -28.90 7.36
CA GLY A 285 -12.58 -28.23 6.25
C GLY A 285 -12.84 -26.72 6.16
N TRP A 286 -13.42 -26.10 7.19
CA TRP A 286 -13.73 -24.66 7.20
C TRP A 286 -12.53 -23.74 7.43
N GLY A 287 -11.36 -24.29 7.76
CA GLY A 287 -10.18 -23.52 8.16
C GLY A 287 -9.75 -22.48 7.14
N GLU A 288 -9.69 -22.83 5.86
CA GLU A 288 -9.26 -21.90 4.81
C GLU A 288 -10.18 -20.68 4.69
N GLU A 289 -11.50 -20.88 4.66
CA GLU A 289 -12.44 -19.75 4.54
C GLU A 289 -12.45 -18.91 5.82
N LEU A 290 -12.43 -19.55 6.99
CA LEU A 290 -12.44 -18.84 8.27
C LEU A 290 -11.20 -17.95 8.43
N HIS A 291 -10.02 -18.50 8.16
CA HIS A 291 -8.77 -17.75 8.27
C HIS A 291 -8.68 -16.66 7.19
N ALA A 292 -9.11 -16.94 5.96
CA ALA A 292 -9.17 -15.92 4.92
C ALA A 292 -10.10 -14.75 5.30
N ALA A 293 -11.23 -15.04 5.94
CA ALA A 293 -12.15 -14.01 6.44
C ALA A 293 -11.54 -13.19 7.60
N TRP A 294 -10.85 -13.83 8.54
CA TRP A 294 -10.10 -13.12 9.58
C TRP A 294 -8.96 -12.27 9.02
N CYS A 295 -8.27 -12.71 7.96
CA CYS A 295 -7.27 -11.91 7.26
C CYS A 295 -7.87 -10.63 6.68
N ARG A 296 -9.01 -10.74 5.99
CA ARG A 296 -9.71 -9.58 5.43
C ARG A 296 -10.21 -8.65 6.53
N ALA A 297 -10.74 -9.18 7.64
CA ALA A 297 -11.13 -8.39 8.81
C ALA A 297 -9.94 -7.65 9.45
N ALA A 298 -8.79 -8.31 9.60
CA ALA A 298 -7.58 -7.72 10.20
C ALA A 298 -7.04 -6.56 9.34
N VAL A 299 -7.04 -6.72 8.01
CA VAL A 299 -6.67 -5.64 7.09
C VAL A 299 -7.66 -4.49 7.16
N ARG A 300 -8.97 -4.78 7.14
CA ARG A 300 -10.03 -3.75 7.17
C ARG A 300 -9.99 -2.93 8.46
N GLN A 301 -9.87 -3.60 9.60
CA GLN A 301 -9.87 -2.97 10.93
C GLN A 301 -8.48 -2.45 11.33
N ARG A 302 -7.45 -2.71 10.51
CA ARG A 302 -6.04 -2.43 10.81
C ARG A 302 -5.59 -3.01 12.16
N ASP A 303 -6.03 -4.23 12.48
CA ASP A 303 -5.70 -4.91 13.72
C ASP A 303 -4.35 -5.64 13.61
N ALA A 304 -3.32 -5.03 14.18
CA ALA A 304 -1.96 -5.59 14.14
C ALA A 304 -1.82 -6.89 14.94
N THR A 305 -2.62 -7.11 15.98
CA THR A 305 -2.55 -8.32 16.81
C THR A 305 -3.02 -9.53 16.03
N TRP A 306 -4.15 -9.40 15.34
CA TRP A 306 -4.65 -10.44 14.45
C TRP A 306 -3.79 -10.61 13.20
N ALA A 307 -3.26 -9.52 12.64
CA ALA A 307 -2.35 -9.61 11.50
C ALA A 307 -1.10 -10.45 11.83
N ARG A 308 -0.50 -10.29 13.02
CA ARG A 308 0.61 -11.14 13.48
C ARG A 308 0.23 -12.60 13.58
N ALA A 309 -0.89 -12.89 14.26
CA ALA A 309 -1.35 -14.25 14.47
C ALA A 309 -1.58 -14.99 13.13
N LEU A 310 -2.20 -14.30 12.17
CA LEU A 310 -2.52 -14.86 10.85
C LEU A 310 -1.31 -14.96 9.91
N LEU A 311 -0.32 -14.06 10.04
CA LEU A 311 0.96 -14.17 9.33
C LEU A 311 1.75 -15.39 9.82
N GLY A 312 1.73 -15.62 11.13
CA GLY A 312 2.51 -16.66 11.79
C GLY A 312 4.03 -16.44 11.72
N PRO A 313 4.82 -17.45 12.08
CA PRO A 313 6.27 -17.38 11.98
C PRO A 313 6.74 -17.20 10.53
N PRO A 314 7.71 -16.32 10.26
CA PRO A 314 8.21 -16.06 8.91
C PRO A 314 8.94 -17.25 8.27
N SER A 315 9.31 -18.26 9.07
CA SER A 315 9.93 -19.51 8.60
C SER A 315 8.91 -20.56 8.15
N THR A 316 7.62 -20.36 8.44
CA THR A 316 6.57 -21.28 8.02
C THR A 316 6.36 -21.15 6.51
N PRO A 317 6.47 -22.26 5.73
CA PRO A 317 6.25 -22.22 4.30
C PRO A 317 4.90 -21.60 3.95
N PRO A 318 4.79 -20.83 2.85
CA PRO A 318 3.55 -20.14 2.49
C PRO A 318 2.33 -21.05 2.42
N SER A 319 2.51 -22.31 1.97
CA SER A 319 1.47 -23.33 1.85
C SER A 319 0.95 -23.87 3.18
N ASN A 320 1.67 -23.66 4.27
CA ASN A 320 1.41 -24.28 5.57
C ASN A 320 1.04 -23.24 6.66
N GLY A 321 0.94 -21.96 6.29
CA GLY A 321 0.62 -20.88 7.23
C GLY A 321 -0.86 -20.82 7.58
N PRO A 322 -1.21 -20.30 8.78
CA PRO A 322 -2.56 -20.38 9.33
C PRO A 322 -3.54 -19.36 8.74
N GLY A 323 -3.41 -18.90 7.50
CA GLY A 323 -4.43 -18.01 6.93
C GLY A 323 -4.16 -17.31 5.61
N THR A 324 -3.06 -17.61 4.93
CA THR A 324 -2.77 -16.95 3.65
C THR A 324 -2.25 -17.95 2.63
N ALA A 325 -3.13 -18.32 1.69
CA ALA A 325 -2.74 -19.10 0.52
C ALA A 325 -1.97 -18.25 -0.50
N SER A 326 -2.19 -16.92 -0.51
CA SER A 326 -1.57 -16.02 -1.48
C SER A 326 -0.56 -15.03 -0.86
N LEU A 327 0.51 -14.75 -1.61
CA LEU A 327 1.52 -13.76 -1.22
C LEU A 327 0.94 -12.33 -1.17
N ALA A 328 -0.07 -12.04 -1.99
CA ALA A 328 -0.78 -10.78 -2.00
C ALA A 328 -1.57 -10.52 -0.70
N GLU A 329 -2.15 -11.55 -0.09
CA GLU A 329 -2.82 -11.43 1.21
C GLU A 329 -1.81 -11.20 2.34
N ARG A 330 -0.67 -11.90 2.33
CA ARG A 330 0.43 -11.62 3.28
C ARG A 330 0.90 -10.18 3.18
N ALA A 331 1.08 -9.68 1.95
CA ALA A 331 1.49 -8.30 1.72
C ALA A 331 0.51 -7.29 2.36
N LYS A 332 -0.80 -7.56 2.28
CA LYS A 332 -1.82 -6.72 2.93
C LYS A 332 -1.76 -6.80 4.45
N LEU A 333 -1.57 -7.99 5.04
CA LEU A 333 -1.42 -8.14 6.50
C LEU A 333 -0.14 -7.45 7.00
N LEU A 334 0.97 -7.60 6.29
CA LEU A 334 2.22 -6.92 6.62
C LEU A 334 2.07 -5.40 6.61
N ALA A 335 1.26 -4.85 5.70
CA ALA A 335 0.99 -3.41 5.65
C ALA A 335 0.22 -2.89 6.88
N VAL A 336 -0.42 -3.77 7.66
CA VAL A 336 -1.07 -3.43 8.95
C VAL A 336 -0.04 -3.31 10.07
N LEU A 337 1.07 -4.05 10.00
CA LEU A 337 2.09 -4.04 11.05
C LEU A 337 2.88 -2.72 11.08
N PRO A 338 3.37 -2.31 12.27
CA PRO A 338 4.31 -1.22 12.41
C PRO A 338 5.50 -1.36 11.43
N PRO A 339 5.98 -0.26 10.82
CA PRO A 339 7.13 -0.23 9.91
C PRO A 339 8.31 -1.12 10.30
N ALA A 340 8.80 -1.00 11.53
CA ALA A 340 9.96 -1.74 12.01
C ALA A 340 9.68 -3.23 12.14
N GLU A 341 8.50 -3.59 12.64
CA GLU A 341 8.08 -4.98 12.83
C GLU A 341 7.93 -5.70 11.49
N ARG A 342 7.24 -5.07 10.52
CA ARG A 342 7.13 -5.54 9.14
C ARG A 342 8.51 -5.78 8.51
N ALA A 343 9.44 -4.85 8.68
CA ALA A 343 10.77 -4.98 8.10
C ALA A 343 11.53 -6.18 8.68
N THR A 344 11.44 -6.41 9.99
CA THR A 344 12.02 -7.60 10.63
C THR A 344 11.37 -8.88 10.12
N TRP A 345 10.03 -8.94 10.09
CA TRP A 345 9.33 -10.14 9.61
C TRP A 345 9.71 -10.50 8.18
N VAL A 346 9.76 -9.51 7.26
CA VAL A 346 10.16 -9.75 5.87
C VAL A 346 11.64 -10.12 5.76
N ALA A 347 12.51 -9.55 6.59
CA ALA A 347 13.92 -9.94 6.66
C ALA A 347 14.08 -11.43 7.01
N ASP A 348 13.37 -11.89 8.05
CA ASP A 348 13.40 -13.27 8.48
C ASP A 348 12.80 -14.21 7.43
N PHE A 349 11.75 -13.76 6.73
CA PHE A 349 11.14 -14.51 5.62
C PHE A 349 12.11 -14.67 4.45
N VAL A 350 12.82 -13.60 4.07
CA VAL A 350 13.87 -13.64 3.04
C VAL A 350 14.98 -14.61 3.45
N ALA A 351 15.40 -14.60 4.71
CA ALA A 351 16.42 -15.49 5.22
C ALA A 351 15.98 -16.98 5.19
N ALA A 352 14.69 -17.26 5.44
CA ALA A 352 14.15 -18.61 5.48
C ALA A 352 13.82 -19.18 4.09
N HIS A 353 13.35 -18.34 3.16
CA HIS A 353 12.76 -18.80 1.88
C HIS A 353 13.46 -18.26 0.64
N GLY A 354 14.36 -17.29 0.79
CA GLY A 354 15.07 -16.64 -0.32
C GLY A 354 14.25 -15.56 -1.03
N LEU A 355 14.88 -14.93 -2.02
CA LEU A 355 14.36 -13.73 -2.68
C LEU A 355 13.22 -13.98 -3.67
N SER A 356 13.18 -15.18 -4.28
CA SER A 356 12.14 -15.54 -5.25
C SER A 356 10.74 -15.50 -4.63
N GLU A 357 10.63 -15.95 -3.39
CA GLU A 357 9.36 -16.00 -2.63
C GLU A 357 8.99 -14.65 -1.99
N ALA A 358 9.95 -13.74 -1.82
CA ALA A 358 9.77 -12.52 -1.04
C ALA A 358 9.45 -11.27 -1.89
N PHE A 359 9.56 -11.34 -3.22
CA PHE A 359 9.54 -10.14 -4.09
C PHE A 359 8.33 -9.21 -3.86
N GLN A 360 7.12 -9.75 -3.75
CA GLN A 360 5.92 -8.92 -3.50
C GLN A 360 5.90 -8.32 -2.09
N LEU A 361 6.50 -8.98 -1.10
CA LEU A 361 6.56 -8.53 0.29
C LEU A 361 7.54 -7.37 0.46
N LEU A 362 8.62 -7.36 -0.33
CA LEU A 362 9.56 -6.23 -0.38
C LEU A 362 8.87 -4.92 -0.79
N GLY A 363 7.88 -5.01 -1.69
CA GLY A 363 7.15 -3.85 -2.22
C GLY A 363 6.23 -3.16 -1.20
N VAL A 364 5.85 -3.83 -0.11
CA VAL A 364 5.04 -3.21 0.96
C VAL A 364 5.88 -2.67 2.10
N CYS A 365 7.21 -2.81 2.07
CA CYS A 365 8.08 -2.29 3.11
C CYS A 365 8.32 -0.78 2.91
N PRO A 366 8.36 0.01 4.01
CA PRO A 366 8.66 1.44 3.93
C PRO A 366 10.02 1.69 3.30
N VAL A 367 10.16 2.83 2.62
CA VAL A 367 11.41 3.28 2.00
C VAL A 367 11.94 4.49 2.78
N PRO A 368 13.24 4.53 3.13
CA PRO A 368 14.22 3.46 2.95
C PRO A 368 13.92 2.21 3.78
N TRP A 369 14.32 1.04 3.29
CA TRP A 369 14.22 -0.23 3.99
C TRP A 369 15.02 -0.15 5.30
N ALA A 370 14.38 -0.54 6.39
CA ALA A 370 15.07 -0.63 7.67
C ALA A 370 16.24 -1.62 7.60
N ARG A 371 17.28 -1.35 8.39
CA ARG A 371 18.56 -2.08 8.38
C ARG A 371 18.43 -3.61 8.38
N PRO A 372 17.55 -4.27 9.17
CA PRO A 372 17.40 -5.72 9.14
C PRO A 372 16.99 -6.24 7.76
N LEU A 373 16.03 -5.58 7.12
CA LEU A 373 15.55 -5.95 5.79
C LEU A 373 16.61 -5.71 4.71
N GLY A 374 17.25 -4.54 4.73
CA GLY A 374 18.31 -4.22 3.78
C GLY A 374 19.46 -5.24 3.86
N ARG A 375 19.86 -5.62 5.07
CA ARG A 375 20.85 -6.66 5.31
C ARG A 375 20.40 -8.03 4.76
N ALA A 376 19.20 -8.48 5.09
CA ALA A 376 18.72 -9.79 4.64
C ALA A 376 18.65 -9.89 3.11
N VAL A 377 18.24 -8.82 2.42
CA VAL A 377 18.22 -8.80 0.94
C VAL A 377 19.63 -8.88 0.37
N VAL A 378 20.58 -8.12 0.92
CA VAL A 378 21.98 -8.15 0.48
C VAL A 378 22.61 -9.51 0.75
N ASP A 379 22.43 -10.05 1.95
CA ASP A 379 22.96 -11.36 2.34
C ASP A 379 22.39 -12.45 1.39
N ALA A 380 21.11 -12.36 1.02
CA ALA A 380 20.50 -13.30 0.07
C ALA A 380 21.00 -13.13 -1.38
N LEU A 381 21.31 -11.90 -1.82
CA LEU A 381 21.96 -11.66 -3.11
C LEU A 381 23.39 -12.21 -3.13
N ASP A 382 24.11 -12.09 -2.02
CA ASP A 382 25.47 -12.61 -1.87
C ASP A 382 25.48 -14.15 -1.89
N ILE A 383 24.54 -14.78 -1.16
CA ILE A 383 24.33 -16.24 -1.23
C ILE A 383 24.02 -16.69 -2.67
N ALA A 384 23.19 -15.94 -3.40
CA ALA A 384 22.88 -16.27 -4.79
C ALA A 384 24.10 -16.12 -5.73
N ARG A 385 24.97 -15.13 -5.48
CA ARG A 385 26.27 -14.99 -6.15
C ARG A 385 27.14 -16.21 -5.89
N ASP A 386 27.31 -16.59 -4.62
CA ASP A 386 28.16 -17.71 -4.22
C ASP A 386 27.65 -19.06 -4.75
N ALA A 387 26.32 -19.20 -4.90
CA ALA A 387 25.68 -20.34 -5.55
C ALA A 387 25.86 -20.39 -7.08
N GLY A 388 26.56 -19.42 -7.68
CA GLY A 388 26.82 -19.37 -9.12
C GLY A 388 25.63 -18.97 -9.98
N SER A 389 24.59 -18.37 -9.39
CA SER A 389 23.45 -17.82 -10.13
C SER A 389 23.88 -16.60 -10.94
N TYR A 390 23.08 -16.20 -11.93
CA TYR A 390 23.30 -14.96 -12.65
C TYR A 390 22.48 -13.79 -12.06
N PRO A 391 23.02 -12.55 -12.05
CA PRO A 391 22.36 -11.41 -11.43
C PRO A 391 21.06 -10.98 -12.12
N TRP A 392 20.88 -11.25 -13.43
CA TRP A 392 19.63 -10.89 -14.13
C TRP A 392 18.41 -11.69 -13.65
N SER A 393 18.61 -12.88 -13.08
CA SER A 393 17.56 -13.64 -12.38
C SER A 393 16.99 -12.88 -11.19
N PHE A 394 17.76 -11.91 -10.65
CA PHE A 394 17.38 -11.06 -9.54
C PHE A 394 17.22 -9.58 -9.95
N SER A 395 17.09 -9.29 -11.25
CA SER A 395 17.02 -7.91 -11.77
C SER A 395 15.90 -7.07 -11.13
N GLY A 396 14.74 -7.68 -10.85
CA GLY A 396 13.65 -7.02 -10.14
C GLY A 396 14.02 -6.64 -8.71
N VAL A 397 14.66 -7.55 -7.97
CA VAL A 397 15.13 -7.31 -6.58
C VAL A 397 16.26 -6.28 -6.57
N MET A 398 17.21 -6.36 -7.50
CA MET A 398 18.28 -5.38 -7.64
C MET A 398 17.73 -3.98 -7.89
N GLY A 399 16.73 -3.84 -8.79
CA GLY A 399 16.07 -2.56 -9.02
C GLY A 399 15.30 -2.05 -7.79
N LEU A 400 14.75 -2.94 -6.95
CA LEU A 400 14.20 -2.54 -5.66
C LEU A 400 15.31 -2.10 -4.70
N ALA A 401 16.40 -2.86 -4.56
CA ALA A 401 17.52 -2.55 -3.69
C ALA A 401 18.14 -1.17 -4.02
N GLU A 402 18.35 -0.87 -5.31
CA GLU A 402 18.83 0.42 -5.79
C GLU A 402 17.94 1.60 -5.33
N ARG A 403 16.61 1.41 -5.26
CA ARG A 403 15.65 2.45 -4.85
C ARG A 403 15.31 2.46 -3.36
N CYS A 404 15.41 1.31 -2.71
CA CYS A 404 14.83 1.09 -1.39
C CYS A 404 15.87 0.93 -0.29
N LEU A 405 17.11 0.49 -0.57
CA LEU A 405 18.14 0.41 0.46
C LEU A 405 18.44 1.78 1.04
N ASP A 406 18.82 1.80 2.32
CA ASP A 406 19.34 3.01 2.96
C ASP A 406 20.68 3.40 2.32
N PRO A 407 20.85 4.65 1.86
CA PRO A 407 22.12 5.13 1.31
C PRO A 407 23.32 4.92 2.24
N SER A 408 23.12 4.87 3.56
CA SER A 408 24.22 4.66 4.53
C SER A 408 24.86 3.28 4.47
N GLU A 409 24.24 2.29 3.81
CA GLU A 409 24.82 0.95 3.67
C GLU A 409 25.88 0.86 2.56
N ALA A 410 26.11 1.93 1.78
CA ALA A 410 27.04 1.92 0.64
C ALA A 410 28.46 1.42 1.00
N ASP A 411 29.06 1.92 2.08
CA ASP A 411 30.42 1.56 2.48
C ASP A 411 30.54 0.09 2.90
N ARG A 412 29.47 -0.46 3.48
CA ARG A 412 29.42 -1.88 3.86
C ARG A 412 29.37 -2.79 2.63
N LEU A 413 28.69 -2.36 1.58
CA LEU A 413 28.51 -3.13 0.35
C LEU A 413 29.73 -3.10 -0.57
N GLU A 414 30.69 -2.20 -0.33
CA GLU A 414 31.88 -2.09 -1.16
C GLU A 414 32.76 -3.36 -1.16
N VAL A 415 32.69 -4.17 -0.10
CA VAL A 415 33.37 -5.48 -0.08
C VAL A 415 32.85 -6.42 -1.18
N LEU A 416 31.56 -6.30 -1.53
CA LEU A 416 30.89 -7.15 -2.52
C LEU A 416 31.17 -6.74 -3.97
N THR A 417 31.84 -5.60 -4.19
CA THR A 417 32.22 -5.12 -5.54
C THR A 417 33.50 -5.75 -6.08
N THR A 418 34.16 -6.57 -5.27
CA THR A 418 35.35 -7.33 -5.68
C THR A 418 34.94 -8.58 -6.45
N THR A 419 35.74 -8.98 -7.44
CA THR A 419 35.48 -10.20 -8.22
C THR A 419 36.14 -11.40 -7.53
N PRO A 420 35.37 -12.32 -6.92
CA PRO A 420 35.95 -13.53 -6.32
C PRO A 420 36.47 -14.50 -7.41
N ALA A 421 37.42 -15.35 -7.02
CA ALA A 421 37.93 -16.42 -7.90
C ALA A 421 36.78 -17.36 -8.31
N GLU A 422 36.73 -17.75 -9.60
CA GLU A 422 35.67 -18.61 -10.13
C GLU A 422 35.79 -20.04 -9.58
N PRO A 423 34.76 -20.58 -8.91
CA PRO A 423 34.68 -22.01 -8.58
C PRO A 423 34.65 -22.87 -9.85
N ALA A 424 35.21 -24.07 -9.80
CA ALA A 424 35.26 -24.99 -10.96
C ALA A 424 33.86 -25.39 -11.48
N ASP A 425 32.84 -25.33 -10.62
CA ASP A 425 31.44 -25.68 -10.94
C ASP A 425 30.56 -24.45 -11.22
N ALA A 426 31.12 -23.24 -11.27
CA ALA A 426 30.35 -22.02 -11.48
C ALA A 426 30.08 -21.74 -12.97
N SER A 427 28.99 -21.01 -13.23
CA SER A 427 28.68 -20.56 -14.59
C SER A 427 29.75 -19.54 -15.07
N PRO A 428 30.34 -19.72 -16.27
CA PRO A 428 31.44 -18.86 -16.74
C PRO A 428 31.09 -17.37 -16.73
N GLY A 429 31.95 -16.54 -16.14
CA GLY A 429 31.81 -15.08 -16.13
C GLY A 429 30.75 -14.51 -15.17
N ALA A 430 30.00 -15.35 -14.44
CA ALA A 430 28.94 -14.91 -13.52
C ALA A 430 29.46 -13.95 -12.43
N ASN A 431 30.65 -14.23 -11.88
CA ASN A 431 31.29 -13.41 -10.84
C ASN A 431 31.59 -11.97 -11.33
N GLY A 432 31.97 -11.82 -12.60
CA GLY A 432 32.19 -10.50 -13.21
C GLY A 432 30.88 -9.70 -13.29
N TYR A 433 29.78 -10.33 -13.71
CA TYR A 433 28.47 -9.67 -13.76
C TYR A 433 27.94 -9.28 -12.38
N TRP A 434 28.17 -10.11 -11.35
CA TRP A 434 27.81 -9.77 -9.97
C TRP A 434 28.62 -8.60 -9.44
N SER A 435 29.93 -8.59 -9.70
CA SER A 435 30.81 -7.47 -9.37
C SER A 435 30.31 -6.16 -10.01
N GLU A 436 29.99 -6.17 -11.30
CA GLU A 436 29.39 -5.01 -12.00
C GLU A 436 28.05 -4.58 -11.38
N ALA A 437 27.20 -5.54 -10.99
CA ALA A 437 25.90 -5.26 -10.41
C ALA A 437 26.02 -4.63 -9.00
N PHE A 438 26.91 -5.13 -8.15
CA PHE A 438 27.18 -4.53 -6.83
C PHE A 438 27.86 -3.16 -6.95
N GLN A 439 28.76 -2.97 -7.91
CA GLN A 439 29.36 -1.66 -8.19
C GLN A 439 28.30 -0.61 -8.56
N ARG A 440 27.34 -1.00 -9.41
CA ARG A 440 26.21 -0.14 -9.75
C ARG A 440 25.33 0.17 -8.54
N LEU A 441 25.05 -0.84 -7.70
CA LEU A 441 24.27 -0.63 -6.49
C LEU A 441 24.95 0.37 -5.54
N VAL A 442 26.23 0.16 -5.22
CA VAL A 442 27.01 1.06 -4.35
C VAL A 442 27.07 2.47 -4.93
N SER A 443 27.33 2.60 -6.23
CA SER A 443 27.37 3.90 -6.90
C SER A 443 26.02 4.62 -6.84
N THR A 444 24.92 3.87 -6.97
CA THR A 444 23.56 4.40 -6.84
C THR A 444 23.27 4.89 -5.43
N LEU A 445 23.67 4.13 -4.40
CA LEU A 445 23.48 4.52 -3.00
C LEU A 445 24.30 5.77 -2.65
N ARG A 446 25.55 5.86 -3.09
CA ARG A 446 26.38 7.07 -2.93
C ARG A 446 25.74 8.29 -3.57
N LEU A 447 25.26 8.14 -4.81
CA LEU A 447 24.58 9.23 -5.50
C LEU A 447 23.31 9.68 -4.77
N ARG A 448 22.52 8.74 -4.23
CA ARG A 448 21.34 9.05 -3.41
C ARG A 448 21.73 9.79 -2.12
N ALA A 449 22.78 9.37 -1.42
CA ALA A 449 23.29 10.09 -0.26
C ALA A 449 23.70 11.53 -0.59
N THR A 450 24.39 11.75 -1.71
CA THR A 450 24.74 13.09 -2.20
C THR A 450 23.49 13.89 -2.56
N MET A 451 22.47 13.30 -3.20
CA MET A 451 21.20 14.00 -3.49
C MET A 451 20.51 14.50 -2.21
N ASP A 452 20.48 13.68 -1.17
CA ASP A 452 19.89 14.04 0.12
C ASP A 452 20.69 15.14 0.84
N SER A 453 22.03 15.11 0.75
CA SER A 453 22.89 16.19 1.30
C SER A 453 22.68 17.51 0.55
N GLU A 454 22.61 17.47 -0.78
CA GLU A 454 22.34 18.61 -1.66
C GLU A 454 20.98 19.25 -1.37
N LEU A 455 19.95 18.43 -1.08
CA LEU A 455 18.59 18.89 -0.75
C LEU A 455 18.46 19.40 0.68
N SER A 456 19.10 18.76 1.66
CA SER A 456 19.09 19.22 3.06
C SER A 456 19.93 20.48 3.29
N GLY A 457 20.80 20.85 2.35
CA GLY A 457 21.71 21.99 2.50
C GLY A 457 22.86 21.75 3.46
N SER A 458 23.10 20.49 3.85
CA SER A 458 24.25 20.09 4.64
C SER A 458 25.44 19.87 3.70
N PRO A 459 26.55 20.60 3.83
CA PRO A 459 27.75 20.28 3.07
C PRO A 459 28.26 18.89 3.49
N GLU A 460 28.70 18.08 2.51
CA GLU A 460 29.44 16.84 2.77
C GLU A 460 30.63 17.17 3.69
N ARG A 461 30.75 16.45 4.82
CA ARG A 461 31.87 16.58 5.76
C ARG A 461 33.03 15.71 5.37
#